data_AF-J9FVN7-F1
#
_entry.id   AF-J9FVN7-F1
#
_cell.length_a   1.000
_cell.length_b   1.000
_cell.length_c   1.000
_cell.angle_alpha   90.00
_cell.angle_beta   90.00
_cell.angle_gamma   90.00
#
_symmetry.space_group_name_H-M   'P 1'
#
loop_
_entity.id
_entity.type
_entity.pdbx_description
1 polymer ?
#
loop_
_entity_poly.entity_id
_entity_poly.type
_entity_poly.pdbx_seq_one_letter_code
_entity_poly.pdbx_strand_id
1 'polypeptide(L)'
;AQIDAAIEKSNPLLYNYTCFSEVFLSGIEFGSPYLVLDQLKEALQQKDKEGQEKAIATLKEAFADIHNKDYDHEVDRKVAKVLLPLYAEMVPATALPAFYTTIEKEFKGDYAAYVDYCYDQSIFANEANFNKFVKKPSVKAIDKDPMTAFARAKHTYLRQLGTDLMASMEGMQLLHKTYVRGLCDLYAPEPKAPDANF
;
A
#
# COMPACT_ATOMS: atom_id res chain seq x y z
N ALA A 1 14.38 -0.36 -30.98
CA ALA A 1 14.67 -1.80 -30.78
C ALA A 1 14.97 -2.14 -29.31
N GLN A 2 16.10 -1.73 -28.72
CA GLN A 2 16.41 -2.09 -27.31
C GLN A 2 15.47 -1.42 -26.29
N ILE A 3 15.13 -0.15 -26.51
CA ILE A 3 14.12 0.56 -25.70
C ILE A 3 12.76 -0.13 -25.81
N ASP A 4 12.30 -0.44 -27.01
CA ASP A 4 11.00 -1.10 -27.24
C ASP A 4 10.93 -2.46 -26.52
N ALA A 5 11.99 -3.26 -26.58
CA ALA A 5 12.06 -4.56 -25.90
C ALA A 5 12.04 -4.41 -24.36
N ALA A 6 12.69 -3.38 -23.81
CA ALA A 6 12.63 -3.09 -22.39
C ALA A 6 11.21 -2.68 -21.97
N ILE A 7 10.54 -1.83 -22.76
CA ILE A 7 9.15 -1.42 -22.52
C ILE A 7 8.22 -2.63 -22.57
N GLU A 8 8.31 -3.47 -23.60
CA GLU A 8 7.46 -4.66 -23.74
C GLU A 8 7.58 -5.61 -22.54
N LYS A 9 8.80 -5.81 -22.03
CA LYS A 9 9.06 -6.60 -20.82
C LYS A 9 8.46 -5.96 -19.55
N SER A 10 8.54 -4.65 -19.41
CA SER A 10 8.10 -3.92 -18.21
C SER A 10 6.61 -3.63 -18.16
N ASN A 11 5.93 -3.56 -19.31
CA ASN A 11 4.54 -3.12 -19.42
C ASN A 11 3.56 -3.86 -18.50
N PRO A 12 3.59 -5.21 -18.38
CA PRO A 12 2.69 -5.91 -17.47
C PRO A 12 2.91 -5.54 -16.00
N LEU A 13 4.17 -5.36 -15.58
CA LEU A 13 4.51 -4.94 -14.22
C LEU A 13 4.11 -3.49 -13.95
N LEU A 14 4.32 -2.62 -14.94
CA LEU A 14 3.92 -1.21 -14.85
C LEU A 14 2.39 -1.10 -14.74
N TYR A 15 1.65 -1.85 -15.56
CA TYR A 15 0.19 -1.90 -15.48
C TYR A 15 -0.29 -2.39 -14.12
N ASN A 16 0.29 -3.48 -13.59
CA ASN A 16 -0.05 -3.96 -12.25
C ASN A 16 0.28 -2.92 -11.17
N TYR A 17 1.43 -2.24 -11.27
CA TYR A 17 1.83 -1.19 -10.34
C TYR A 17 0.90 0.01 -10.37
N THR A 18 0.46 0.43 -11.56
CA THR A 18 -0.54 1.48 -11.73
C THR A 18 -1.86 1.06 -11.09
N CYS A 19 -2.42 -0.10 -11.45
CA CYS A 19 -3.67 -0.58 -10.86
C CYS A 19 -3.59 -0.67 -9.33
N PHE A 20 -2.48 -1.19 -8.81
CA PHE A 20 -2.26 -1.30 -7.37
C PHE A 20 -2.16 0.06 -6.70
N SER A 21 -1.43 1.00 -7.29
CA SER A 21 -1.25 2.35 -6.73
C SER A 21 -2.57 3.11 -6.70
N GLU A 22 -3.30 3.12 -7.81
CA GLU A 22 -4.61 3.78 -7.91
C GLU A 22 -5.60 3.22 -6.90
N VAL A 23 -5.66 1.89 -6.74
CA VAL A 23 -6.62 1.27 -5.82
C VAL A 23 -6.20 1.39 -4.35
N PHE A 24 -4.96 1.02 -4.01
CA PHE A 24 -4.57 0.79 -2.61
C PHE A 24 -3.71 1.89 -1.99
N LEU A 25 -3.14 2.79 -2.81
CA LEU A 25 -2.38 3.95 -2.32
C LEU A 25 -3.18 5.24 -2.43
N SER A 26 -4.05 5.35 -3.44
CA SER A 26 -4.83 6.56 -3.69
C SER A 26 -6.32 6.39 -3.40
N GLY A 27 -6.92 5.25 -3.78
CA GLY A 27 -8.37 5.07 -3.69
C GLY A 27 -8.88 4.61 -2.32
N ILE A 28 -8.16 3.70 -1.65
CA ILE A 28 -8.53 3.20 -0.32
C ILE A 28 -7.62 3.85 0.71
N GLU A 29 -8.20 4.71 1.53
CA GLU A 29 -7.48 5.54 2.49
C GLU A 29 -7.30 4.83 3.83
N PHE A 30 -8.30 4.06 4.30
CA PHE A 30 -8.22 3.43 5.61
C PHE A 30 -7.07 2.44 5.69
N GLY A 31 -6.30 2.55 6.77
CA GLY A 31 -5.18 1.67 7.08
C GLY A 31 -4.91 1.62 8.57
N SER A 32 -3.96 0.75 8.92
CA SER A 32 -3.44 0.64 10.29
C SER A 32 -1.92 0.82 10.24
N PRO A 33 -1.31 1.57 11.19
CA PRO A 33 0.14 1.77 11.28
C PRO A 33 0.84 0.49 11.78
N TYR A 34 0.86 -0.56 10.95
CA TYR A 34 1.30 -1.90 11.35
C TYR A 34 2.74 -1.96 11.89
N LEU A 35 3.63 -1.08 11.43
CA LEU A 35 5.01 -1.00 11.92
C LEU A 35 5.08 -0.49 13.36
N VAL A 36 4.25 0.49 13.73
CA VAL A 36 4.18 1.01 15.10
C VAL A 36 3.52 -0.02 16.02
N LEU A 37 2.53 -0.76 15.50
CA LEU A 37 1.96 -1.89 16.21
C LEU A 37 2.97 -3.03 16.43
N ASP A 38 3.87 -3.30 15.47
CA ASP A 38 4.96 -4.25 15.65
C ASP A 38 5.95 -3.79 16.74
N GLN A 39 6.29 -2.50 16.76
CA GLN A 39 7.10 -1.92 17.85
C GLN A 39 6.42 -2.07 19.21
N LEU A 40 5.11 -1.80 19.29
CA LEU A 40 4.35 -2.01 20.52
C LEU A 40 4.33 -3.50 20.92
N LYS A 41 4.17 -4.40 19.95
CA LYS A 41 4.21 -5.85 20.17
C LYS A 41 5.55 -6.29 20.77
N GLU A 42 6.67 -5.83 20.20
CA GLU A 42 8.01 -6.12 20.71
C GLU A 42 8.21 -5.58 22.13
N ALA A 43 7.81 -4.33 22.39
CA ALA A 43 7.92 -3.71 23.71
C ALA A 43 7.08 -4.43 24.78
N LEU A 44 5.87 -4.91 24.41
CA LEU A 44 5.02 -5.73 25.28
C LEU A 44 5.70 -7.07 25.64
N GLN A 45 6.34 -7.73 24.67
CA GLN A 45 7.04 -9.00 24.88
C GLN A 45 8.27 -8.83 25.77
N GLN A 46 9.02 -7.74 25.56
CA GLN A 46 10.22 -7.40 26.32
C GLN A 46 9.91 -6.78 27.70
N LYS A 47 8.64 -6.47 27.97
CA LYS A 47 8.19 -5.71 29.15
C LYS A 47 8.85 -4.32 29.26
N ASP A 48 9.24 -3.74 28.12
CA ASP A 48 9.77 -2.39 28.02
C ASP A 48 8.63 -1.39 28.16
N LYS A 49 8.59 -0.68 29.30
CA LYS A 49 7.54 0.30 29.58
C LYS A 49 7.71 1.58 28.76
N GLU A 50 8.94 2.03 28.56
CA GLU A 50 9.22 3.26 27.81
C GLU A 50 8.88 3.06 26.33
N GLY A 51 9.28 1.92 25.75
CA GLY A 51 8.89 1.55 24.38
C GLY A 51 7.39 1.42 24.20
N GLN A 52 6.67 0.86 25.19
CA GLN A 52 5.20 0.81 25.15
C GLN A 52 4.56 2.20 25.17
N GLU A 53 5.01 3.09 26.06
CA GLU A 53 4.49 4.46 26.15
C GLU A 53 4.74 5.26 24.87
N LYS A 54 5.95 5.16 24.31
CA LYS A 54 6.32 5.83 23.05
C LYS A 54 5.50 5.31 21.86
N ALA A 55 5.34 3.99 21.74
CA ALA A 55 4.53 3.41 20.67
C ALA A 55 3.07 3.83 20.81
N ILE A 56 2.49 3.80 22.02
CA ILE A 56 1.11 4.25 22.27
C ILE A 56 0.93 5.73 21.92
N ALA A 57 1.90 6.60 22.24
CA ALA A 57 1.85 8.02 21.86
C ALA A 57 1.80 8.17 20.32
N THR A 58 2.67 7.46 19.61
CA THR A 58 2.70 7.46 18.14
C THR A 58 1.39 6.92 17.54
N LEU A 59 0.79 5.88 18.13
CA LEU A 59 -0.49 5.34 17.69
C LEU A 59 -1.64 6.35 17.89
N LYS A 60 -1.59 7.19 18.93
CA LYS A 60 -2.60 8.24 19.16
C LYS A 60 -2.52 9.35 18.11
N GLU A 61 -1.31 9.76 17.74
CA GLU A 61 -1.09 10.70 16.63
C GLU A 61 -1.61 10.11 15.32
N ALA A 62 -1.22 8.87 15.01
CA ALA A 62 -1.70 8.18 13.81
C ALA A 62 -3.23 8.02 13.77
N PHE A 63 -3.86 7.76 14.92
CA PHE A 63 -5.33 7.68 15.00
C PHE A 63 -5.98 9.04 14.68
N ALA A 64 -5.43 10.15 15.21
CA ALA A 64 -5.91 11.49 14.93
C ALA A 64 -5.69 11.91 13.47
N ASP A 65 -4.58 11.50 12.86
CA ASP A 65 -4.28 11.75 11.45
C ASP A 65 -5.23 10.99 10.52
N ILE A 66 -5.57 9.73 10.85
CA ILE A 66 -6.54 8.95 10.08
C ILE A 66 -7.94 9.56 10.22
N HIS A 67 -8.40 9.83 11.44
CA HIS A 67 -9.74 10.37 11.71
C HIS A 67 -9.75 11.91 11.75
N ASN A 68 -9.05 12.53 10.82
CA ASN A 68 -9.03 13.97 10.69
C ASN A 68 -10.35 14.50 10.07
N LYS A 69 -10.48 15.82 9.97
CA LYS A 69 -11.72 16.49 9.51
C LYS A 69 -12.09 16.21 8.04
N ASP A 70 -11.15 15.75 7.22
CA ASP A 70 -11.31 15.55 5.78
C ASP A 70 -11.57 14.08 5.42
N TYR A 71 -11.40 13.16 6.38
CA TYR A 71 -11.65 11.73 6.21
C TYR A 71 -13.05 11.33 6.67
N ASP A 72 -13.77 10.60 5.82
CA ASP A 72 -15.05 9.99 6.14
C ASP A 72 -14.95 8.45 6.02
N HIS A 73 -15.02 7.79 7.17
CA HIS A 73 -14.85 6.34 7.27
C HIS A 73 -15.89 5.55 6.50
N GLU A 74 -17.13 6.04 6.42
CA GLU A 74 -18.23 5.35 5.73
C GLU A 74 -18.19 5.59 4.23
N VAL A 75 -17.67 6.74 3.79
CA VAL A 75 -17.37 6.98 2.37
C VAL A 75 -16.23 6.08 1.92
N ASP A 76 -15.11 6.06 2.63
CA ASP A 76 -13.96 5.20 2.28
C ASP A 76 -14.35 3.71 2.30
N ARG A 77 -15.20 3.28 3.25
CA ARG A 77 -15.78 1.93 3.27
C ARG A 77 -16.51 1.59 1.95
N LYS A 78 -17.35 2.50 1.45
CA LYS A 78 -18.09 2.31 0.18
C LYS A 78 -17.13 2.26 -1.01
N VAL A 79 -16.10 3.09 -1.00
CA VAL A 79 -15.04 3.08 -2.02
C VAL A 79 -14.30 1.74 -2.02
N ALA A 80 -13.84 1.28 -0.86
CA ALA A 80 -13.15 -0.01 -0.71
C ALA A 80 -14.02 -1.19 -1.19
N LYS A 81 -15.32 -1.20 -0.87
CA LYS A 81 -16.26 -2.23 -1.36
C LYS A 81 -16.34 -2.33 -2.89
N VAL A 82 -16.07 -1.24 -3.60
CA VAL A 82 -16.08 -1.20 -5.07
C VAL A 82 -14.67 -1.48 -5.63
N LEU A 83 -13.63 -0.91 -5.04
CA LEU A 83 -12.29 -0.99 -5.59
C LEU A 83 -11.61 -2.35 -5.38
N LEU A 84 -11.89 -3.06 -4.28
CA LEU A 84 -11.36 -4.41 -4.07
C LEU A 84 -11.77 -5.40 -5.20
N PRO A 85 -13.07 -5.59 -5.51
CA PRO A 85 -13.45 -6.49 -6.60
C PRO A 85 -12.92 -6.00 -7.96
N LEU A 86 -12.97 -4.69 -8.23
CA LEU A 86 -12.47 -4.13 -9.49
C LEU A 86 -10.97 -4.44 -9.70
N TYR A 87 -10.13 -4.29 -8.68
CA TYR A 87 -8.72 -4.65 -8.77
C TYR A 87 -8.53 -6.13 -9.15
N ALA A 88 -9.32 -7.02 -8.54
CA ALA A 88 -9.23 -8.46 -8.84
C ALA A 88 -9.61 -8.81 -10.29
N GLU A 89 -10.49 -8.03 -10.91
CA GLU A 89 -10.84 -8.17 -12.33
C GLU A 89 -9.75 -7.62 -13.27
N MET A 90 -8.99 -6.61 -12.82
CA MET A 90 -8.01 -5.92 -13.65
C MET A 90 -6.67 -6.66 -13.78
N VAL A 91 -6.28 -7.47 -12.79
CA VAL A 91 -4.94 -8.07 -12.72
C VAL A 91 -5.01 -9.60 -12.70
N PRO A 92 -3.95 -10.32 -13.13
CA PRO A 92 -3.92 -11.77 -13.01
C PRO A 92 -3.93 -12.22 -11.55
N ALA A 93 -4.40 -13.44 -11.28
CA ALA A 93 -4.48 -13.99 -9.91
C ALA A 93 -3.13 -13.98 -9.16
N THR A 94 -2.01 -14.08 -9.86
CA THR A 94 -0.65 -13.99 -9.30
C THR A 94 -0.28 -12.58 -8.81
N ALA A 95 -1.03 -11.56 -9.24
CA ALA A 95 -0.87 -10.16 -8.84
C ALA A 95 -1.85 -9.74 -7.73
N LEU A 96 -2.58 -10.69 -7.14
CA LEU A 96 -3.43 -10.42 -5.98
C LEU A 96 -2.62 -10.44 -4.68
N PRO A 97 -2.64 -9.36 -3.89
CA PRO A 97 -2.09 -9.36 -2.53
C PRO A 97 -2.65 -10.50 -1.66
N ALA A 98 -1.88 -10.91 -0.65
CA ALA A 98 -2.22 -12.07 0.18
C ALA A 98 -3.61 -12.00 0.87
N PHE A 99 -4.13 -10.79 1.14
CA PHE A 99 -5.47 -10.63 1.74
C PHE A 99 -6.61 -11.13 0.83
N TYR A 100 -6.42 -11.24 -0.50
CA TYR A 100 -7.40 -11.88 -1.38
C TYR A 100 -7.60 -13.36 -1.07
N THR A 101 -6.55 -14.05 -0.61
CA THR A 101 -6.69 -15.43 -0.14
C THR A 101 -7.53 -15.52 1.12
N THR A 102 -7.42 -14.53 2.02
CA THR A 102 -8.27 -14.41 3.21
C THR A 102 -9.72 -14.16 2.83
N ILE A 103 -9.97 -13.24 1.89
CA ILE A 103 -11.32 -12.97 1.36
C ILE A 103 -11.94 -14.26 0.79
N GLU A 104 -11.21 -14.99 -0.03
CA GLU A 104 -11.71 -16.24 -0.62
C GLU A 104 -12.02 -17.31 0.45
N LYS A 105 -11.09 -17.55 1.38
CA LYS A 105 -11.20 -18.68 2.32
C LYS A 105 -12.11 -18.39 3.52
N GLU A 106 -12.03 -17.20 4.08
CA GLU A 106 -12.73 -16.83 5.33
C GLU A 106 -14.06 -16.13 5.05
N PHE A 107 -14.13 -15.38 3.95
CA PHE A 107 -15.32 -14.62 3.56
C PHE A 107 -16.03 -15.21 2.34
N LYS A 108 -15.56 -16.36 1.81
CA LYS A 108 -16.17 -17.07 0.68
C LYS A 108 -16.29 -16.20 -0.57
N GLY A 109 -15.31 -15.34 -0.80
CA GLY A 109 -15.27 -14.39 -1.90
C GLY A 109 -16.12 -13.13 -1.69
N ASP A 110 -16.73 -12.94 -0.51
CA ASP A 110 -17.51 -11.75 -0.20
C ASP A 110 -16.59 -10.57 0.19
N TYR A 111 -16.26 -9.75 -0.81
CA TYR A 111 -15.49 -8.53 -0.62
C TYR A 111 -16.15 -7.55 0.35
N ALA A 112 -17.48 -7.41 0.29
CA ALA A 112 -18.18 -6.45 1.11
C ALA A 112 -18.14 -6.84 2.60
N ALA A 113 -18.31 -8.13 2.89
CA ALA A 113 -18.18 -8.66 4.24
C ALA A 113 -16.76 -8.53 4.79
N TYR A 114 -15.73 -8.74 3.96
CA TYR A 114 -14.34 -8.52 4.38
C TYR A 114 -14.07 -7.05 4.70
N VAL A 115 -14.54 -6.13 3.85
CA VAL A 115 -14.42 -4.69 4.10
C VAL A 115 -15.16 -4.30 5.37
N ASP A 116 -16.40 -4.74 5.57
CA ASP A 116 -17.14 -4.46 6.82
C ASP A 116 -16.38 -5.00 8.05
N TYR A 117 -15.82 -6.19 7.97
CA TYR A 117 -15.01 -6.74 9.06
C TYR A 117 -13.79 -5.87 9.39
N CYS A 118 -13.06 -5.39 8.37
CA CYS A 118 -11.94 -4.48 8.55
C CYS A 118 -12.37 -3.14 9.18
N TYR A 119 -13.45 -2.54 8.68
CA TYR A 119 -13.93 -1.21 9.08
C TYR A 119 -14.72 -1.23 10.39
N ASP A 120 -15.23 -2.39 10.84
CA ASP A 120 -15.95 -2.47 12.11
C ASP A 120 -15.08 -2.97 13.25
N GLN A 121 -14.18 -3.94 12.98
CA GLN A 121 -13.49 -4.69 14.03
C GLN A 121 -12.04 -4.23 14.26
N SER A 122 -11.47 -3.41 13.37
CA SER A 122 -10.09 -2.97 13.56
C SER A 122 -9.91 -2.07 14.78
N ILE A 123 -8.74 -2.15 15.40
CA ILE A 123 -8.23 -1.25 16.43
C ILE A 123 -8.41 0.22 16.02
N PHE A 124 -8.14 0.55 14.76
CA PHE A 124 -8.18 1.92 14.24
C PHE A 124 -9.53 2.31 13.60
N ALA A 125 -10.50 1.40 13.58
CA ALA A 125 -11.79 1.63 12.92
C ALA A 125 -12.56 2.82 13.50
N ASN A 126 -12.54 2.95 14.82
CA ASN A 126 -13.30 3.98 15.53
C ASN A 126 -12.69 4.24 16.91
N GLU A 127 -13.11 5.35 17.52
CA GLU A 127 -12.61 5.79 18.82
C GLU A 127 -12.85 4.75 19.92
N ALA A 128 -13.99 4.04 19.91
CA ALA A 128 -14.31 3.05 20.92
C ALA A 128 -13.35 1.85 20.87
N ASN A 129 -13.06 1.33 19.67
CA ASN A 129 -12.10 0.24 19.45
C ASN A 129 -10.69 0.67 19.86
N PHE A 130 -10.27 1.86 19.43
CA PHE A 130 -8.94 2.38 19.72
C PHE A 130 -8.74 2.60 21.23
N ASN A 131 -9.67 3.27 21.89
CA ASN A 131 -9.63 3.52 23.33
C ASN A 131 -9.66 2.20 24.14
N LYS A 132 -10.41 1.20 23.68
CA LYS A 132 -10.41 -0.14 24.30
C LYS A 132 -9.05 -0.80 24.18
N PHE A 133 -8.39 -0.71 23.02
CA PHE A 133 -7.07 -1.26 22.80
C PHE A 133 -6.01 -0.55 23.65
N VAL A 134 -5.94 0.78 23.62
CA VAL A 134 -4.93 1.58 24.33
C VAL A 134 -5.02 1.40 25.85
N LYS A 135 -6.21 1.16 26.42
CA LYS A 135 -6.38 0.86 27.85
C LYS A 135 -5.73 -0.46 28.27
N LYS A 136 -5.67 -1.45 27.37
CA LYS A 136 -5.12 -2.78 27.65
C LYS A 136 -4.54 -3.39 26.37
N PRO A 137 -3.39 -2.86 25.89
CA PRO A 137 -2.78 -3.37 24.68
C PRO A 137 -2.32 -4.80 24.89
N SER A 138 -2.42 -5.63 23.85
CA SER A 138 -1.94 -7.00 23.92
C SER A 138 -1.47 -7.48 22.55
N VAL A 139 -0.44 -8.32 22.57
CA VAL A 139 0.10 -8.98 21.36
C VAL A 139 -1.00 -9.66 20.56
N LYS A 140 -1.92 -10.37 21.24
CA LYS A 140 -3.04 -11.07 20.61
C LYS A 140 -4.01 -10.13 19.89
N ALA A 141 -4.25 -8.93 20.43
CA ALA A 141 -5.12 -7.96 19.78
C ALA A 141 -4.47 -7.40 18.51
N ILE A 142 -3.16 -7.13 18.56
CA ILE A 142 -2.36 -6.69 17.40
C ILE A 142 -2.35 -7.76 16.31
N ASP A 143 -2.05 -9.00 16.68
CA ASP A 143 -1.95 -10.13 15.75
C ASP A 143 -3.27 -10.49 15.07
N LYS A 144 -4.40 -10.13 15.68
CA LYS A 144 -5.74 -10.41 15.17
C LYS A 144 -6.41 -9.21 14.50
N ASP A 145 -5.74 -8.07 14.45
CA ASP A 145 -6.32 -6.86 13.88
C ASP A 145 -6.44 -6.99 12.34
N PRO A 146 -7.65 -6.96 11.78
CA PRO A 146 -7.84 -7.22 10.35
C PRO A 146 -7.23 -6.14 9.46
N MET A 147 -7.30 -4.87 9.85
CA MET A 147 -6.72 -3.78 9.05
C MET A 147 -5.19 -3.79 9.11
N THR A 148 -4.58 -4.26 10.21
CA THR A 148 -3.14 -4.49 10.32
C THR A 148 -2.68 -5.60 9.38
N ALA A 149 -3.44 -6.69 9.27
CA ALA A 149 -3.15 -7.75 8.32
C ALA A 149 -3.26 -7.24 6.86
N PHE A 150 -4.33 -6.50 6.55
CA PHE A 150 -4.51 -5.86 5.25
C PHE A 150 -3.35 -4.90 4.90
N ALA A 151 -3.03 -3.95 5.78
CA ALA A 151 -1.98 -2.97 5.56
C ALA A 151 -0.60 -3.62 5.39
N ARG A 152 -0.29 -4.67 6.17
CA ARG A 152 0.95 -5.43 6.02
C ARG A 152 1.03 -6.09 4.67
N ALA A 153 0.00 -6.84 4.27
CA ALA A 153 -0.04 -7.51 2.98
C ALA A 153 0.01 -6.52 1.80
N LYS A 154 -0.68 -5.38 1.92
CA LYS A 154 -0.59 -4.24 0.99
C LYS A 154 0.87 -3.78 0.81
N HIS A 155 1.54 -3.42 1.90
CA HIS A 155 2.91 -2.88 1.81
C HIS A 155 3.96 -3.93 1.43
N THR A 156 3.78 -5.20 1.81
CA THR A 156 4.64 -6.30 1.36
C THR A 156 4.55 -6.45 -0.16
N TYR A 157 3.33 -6.48 -0.71
CA TYR A 157 3.14 -6.62 -2.14
C TYR A 157 3.63 -5.38 -2.92
N LEU A 158 3.37 -4.16 -2.42
CA LEU A 158 3.91 -2.93 -3.00
C LEU A 158 5.43 -2.98 -3.15
N ARG A 159 6.12 -3.42 -2.10
CA ARG A 159 7.59 -3.50 -2.10
C ARG A 159 8.08 -4.50 -3.13
N GLN A 160 7.47 -5.69 -3.18
CA GLN A 160 7.80 -6.71 -4.17
C GLN A 160 7.60 -6.18 -5.60
N LEU A 161 6.41 -5.63 -5.87
CA LEU A 161 6.05 -5.11 -7.18
C LEU A 161 6.98 -3.96 -7.62
N GLY A 162 7.33 -3.06 -6.69
CA GLY A 162 8.30 -2.01 -6.94
C GLY A 162 9.70 -2.54 -7.26
N THR A 163 10.18 -3.55 -6.52
CA THR A 163 11.46 -4.22 -6.81
C THR A 163 11.45 -4.87 -8.19
N ASP A 164 10.40 -5.61 -8.53
CA ASP A 164 10.27 -6.28 -9.82
C ASP A 164 10.19 -5.28 -10.98
N LEU A 165 9.45 -4.17 -10.80
CA LEU A 165 9.35 -3.10 -11.79
C LEU A 165 10.71 -2.43 -12.01
N MET A 166 11.43 -2.07 -10.94
CA MET A 166 12.78 -1.48 -11.06
C MET A 166 13.74 -2.42 -11.80
N ALA A 167 13.74 -3.71 -11.46
CA ALA A 167 14.57 -4.71 -12.12
C ALA A 167 14.19 -4.90 -13.60
N SER A 168 12.91 -4.76 -13.95
CA SER A 168 12.46 -4.85 -15.34
C SER A 168 12.98 -3.70 -16.20
N MET A 169 13.19 -2.51 -15.62
CA MET A 169 13.65 -1.30 -16.29
C MET A 169 15.16 -1.06 -16.14
N GLU A 170 15.93 -2.06 -15.67
CA GLU A 170 17.38 -1.95 -15.54
C GLU A 170 18.03 -1.58 -16.89
N GLY A 171 18.91 -0.58 -16.87
CA GLY A 171 19.58 -0.08 -18.07
C GLY A 171 18.76 0.87 -18.95
N MET A 172 17.45 1.04 -18.69
CA MET A 172 16.59 1.94 -19.48
C MET A 172 17.09 3.39 -19.45
N GLN A 173 17.61 3.86 -18.30
CA GLN A 173 18.19 5.21 -18.19
C GLN A 173 19.39 5.40 -19.12
N LEU A 174 20.25 4.38 -19.25
CA LEU A 174 21.41 4.44 -20.15
C LEU A 174 20.97 4.45 -21.61
N LEU A 175 19.99 3.60 -21.97
CA LEU A 175 19.41 3.57 -23.31
C LEU A 175 18.80 4.92 -23.69
N HIS A 176 18.01 5.51 -22.78
CA HIS A 176 17.41 6.83 -22.97
C HIS A 176 18.49 7.92 -23.16
N LYS A 177 19.54 7.91 -22.33
CA LYS A 177 20.66 8.86 -22.45
C LYS A 177 21.36 8.76 -23.81
N THR A 178 21.60 7.55 -24.31
CA THR A 178 22.21 7.32 -25.63
C THR A 178 21.30 7.81 -26.75
N TYR A 179 19.99 7.55 -26.66
CA TYR A 179 19.01 8.04 -27.62
C TYR A 179 18.96 9.57 -27.68
N VAL A 180 18.84 10.24 -26.53
CA VAL A 180 18.83 11.71 -26.44
C VAL A 180 20.13 12.31 -26.97
N ARG A 181 21.29 11.69 -26.71
CA ARG A 181 22.56 12.13 -27.29
C ARG A 181 22.52 12.14 -28.82
N GLY A 182 22.03 11.05 -29.43
CA GLY A 182 21.89 10.96 -30.88
C GLY A 182 20.96 12.03 -31.46
N LEU A 183 19.88 12.38 -30.76
CA LEU A 183 19.01 13.50 -31.15
C LEU A 183 19.74 14.84 -31.07
N CYS A 184 20.50 15.11 -30.00
CA CYS A 184 21.29 16.34 -29.89
C CYS A 184 22.29 16.50 -31.05
N ASP A 185 22.96 15.41 -31.43
CA ASP A 185 23.94 15.42 -32.52
C ASP A 185 23.26 15.64 -33.88
N LEU A 186 22.07 15.05 -34.09
CA LEU A 186 21.27 15.24 -35.31
C LEU A 186 20.82 16.70 -35.51
N TYR A 187 20.47 17.39 -34.44
CA TYR A 187 19.97 18.77 -34.51
C TYR A 187 21.08 19.84 -34.40
N ALA A 188 22.34 19.44 -34.28
CA ALA A 188 23.45 20.39 -34.19
C ALA A 188 23.55 21.29 -35.45
N PRO A 189 23.86 22.60 -35.32
CA PRO A 189 24.21 23.31 -34.08
C PRO A 189 23.02 23.92 -33.31
N GLU A 190 21.78 23.66 -33.74
CA GLU A 190 20.57 24.26 -33.15
C GLU A 190 19.89 23.29 -32.16
N PRO A 191 20.25 23.31 -30.87
CA PRO A 191 19.70 22.39 -29.89
C PRO A 191 18.19 22.57 -29.70
N LYS A 192 17.50 21.49 -29.37
CA LYS A 192 16.09 21.51 -28.96
C LYS A 192 15.95 21.67 -27.45
N ALA A 193 14.83 22.23 -27.01
CA ALA A 193 14.54 22.40 -25.60
C ALA A 193 14.50 21.03 -24.88
N PRO A 194 15.09 20.92 -23.67
CA PRO A 194 15.06 19.67 -22.90
C PRO A 194 13.70 19.43 -22.24
N ASP A 195 13.47 18.20 -21.78
CA ASP A 195 12.32 17.85 -20.95
C ASP A 195 12.32 18.62 -19.61
N ALA A 196 11.13 18.97 -19.12
CA ALA A 196 10.95 19.59 -17.81
C ALA A 196 11.19 18.58 -16.66
N ASN A 197 11.67 19.04 -15.50
CA ASN A 197 12.18 18.16 -14.43
C ASN A 197 11.98 18.67 -12.98
N PHE A 198 10.82 19.28 -12.67
CA PHE A 198 10.50 19.82 -11.34
C PHE A 198 9.94 18.79 -10.37
#